data_AF-A0A3B8YPA3-F1
#
_entry.id   AF-A0A3B8YPA3-F1
#
_cell.length_a   1.000
_cell.length_b   1.000
_cell.length_c   1.000
_cell.angle_alpha   90.00
_cell.angle_beta   90.00
_cell.angle_gamma   90.00
#
_symmetry.space_group_name_H-M   'P 1'
#
loop_
_entity.id
_entity.type
_entity.pdbx_description
1 polymer ?
#
loop_
_entity_poly.entity_id
_entity_poly.type
_entity_poly.pdbx_seq_one_letter_code
_entity_poly.pdbx_strand_id
1 'polypeptide(L)'
;HRLVKLAARRNLSSNVLSLISKAYFEDAQDYSDIKILTEIGVKAGLDATEIARLFAGDDFIAEVEQDVQEAHQLGIDTVPTFLFERKQAIIGSEPVQVFLDTLNQAYESWKKANTTLGNMEVKKGKSCNADGTCEI
;
A
#
# COMPACT_ATOMS: atom_id res chain seq x y z
N HIS A 1 3.99 12.47 1.06
CA HIS A 1 3.68 11.17 1.72
C HIS A 1 2.50 11.23 2.69
N ARG A 2 2.54 12.08 3.74
CA ARG A 2 1.46 12.17 4.75
C ARG A 2 0.07 12.42 4.13
N LEU A 3 -0.04 13.32 3.15
CA LEU A 3 -1.31 13.54 2.42
C LEU A 3 -1.80 12.30 1.66
N VAL A 4 -0.89 11.50 1.08
CA VAL A 4 -1.23 10.24 0.40
C VAL A 4 -1.73 9.20 1.40
N LYS A 5 -1.18 9.15 2.63
CA LYS A 5 -1.67 8.29 3.72
C LYS A 5 -3.06 8.69 4.18
N LEU A 6 -3.34 10.00 4.32
CA LEU A 6 -4.69 10.50 4.58
C LEU A 6 -5.65 10.07 3.47
N ALA A 7 -5.24 10.24 2.21
CA ALA A 7 -6.04 9.85 1.04
C ALA A 7 -6.32 8.35 0.97
N ALA A 8 -5.38 7.50 1.41
CA ALA A 8 -5.56 6.05 1.46
C ALA A 8 -6.74 5.63 2.35
N ARG A 9 -7.02 6.36 3.44
CA ARG A 9 -8.20 6.11 4.31
C ARG A 9 -9.54 6.27 3.57
N ARG A 10 -9.52 6.97 2.42
CA ARG A 10 -10.68 7.26 1.57
C ARG A 10 -10.61 6.59 0.20
N ASN A 11 -9.64 5.69 -0.02
CA ASN A 11 -9.36 5.10 -1.34
C ASN A 11 -9.01 6.13 -2.44
N LEU A 12 -8.46 7.28 -2.04
CA LEU A 12 -8.09 8.38 -2.94
C LEU A 12 -6.58 8.51 -3.14
N SER A 13 -5.78 7.57 -2.62
CA SER A 13 -4.30 7.62 -2.68
C SER A 13 -3.77 7.75 -4.11
N SER A 14 -4.28 6.93 -5.05
CA SER A 14 -3.85 6.97 -6.46
C SER A 14 -4.18 8.32 -7.12
N ASN A 15 -5.34 8.90 -6.81
CA ASN A 15 -5.76 10.18 -7.38
C ASN A 15 -4.88 11.33 -6.85
N VAL A 16 -4.69 11.39 -5.53
CA VAL A 16 -3.81 12.38 -4.89
C VAL A 16 -2.37 12.25 -5.40
N LEU A 17 -1.83 11.03 -5.47
CA LEU A 17 -0.47 10.81 -5.95
C LEU A 17 -0.31 11.23 -7.42
N SER A 18 -1.31 10.94 -8.27
CA SER A 18 -1.33 11.37 -9.67
C SER A 18 -1.32 12.90 -9.79
N LEU A 19 -2.16 13.60 -9.01
CA LEU A 19 -2.20 15.07 -9.00
C LEU A 19 -0.90 15.71 -8.49
N ILE A 20 -0.29 15.15 -7.44
CA ILE A 20 1.04 15.60 -6.96
C ILE A 20 2.10 15.37 -8.04
N SER A 21 2.09 14.19 -8.69
CA SER A 21 3.04 13.85 -9.75
C SER A 21 2.92 14.81 -10.92
N LYS A 22 1.70 15.12 -11.35
CA LYS A 22 1.44 16.12 -12.39
C LYS A 22 1.96 17.50 -11.97
N ALA A 23 1.60 17.97 -10.77
CA ALA A 23 2.01 19.28 -10.27
C ALA A 23 3.54 19.45 -10.28
N TYR A 24 4.27 18.39 -9.92
CA TYR A 24 5.73 18.41 -9.90
C TYR A 24 6.37 18.20 -11.28
N PHE A 25 6.04 17.12 -11.98
CA PHE A 25 6.72 16.69 -13.20
C PHE A 25 6.27 17.44 -14.46
N GLU A 26 5.02 17.92 -14.51
CA GLU A 26 4.47 18.60 -15.67
C GLU A 26 4.35 20.11 -15.45
N ASP A 27 3.83 20.51 -14.28
CA ASP A 27 3.48 21.91 -14.01
C ASP A 27 4.59 22.69 -13.26
N ALA A 28 5.71 22.02 -12.92
CA ALA A 28 6.87 22.58 -12.23
C ALA A 28 6.54 23.35 -10.92
N GLN A 29 5.52 22.88 -10.19
CA GLN A 29 5.11 23.46 -8.91
C GLN A 29 5.92 22.90 -7.75
N ASP A 30 6.00 23.70 -6.68
CA ASP A 30 6.62 23.27 -5.42
C ASP A 30 5.68 22.35 -4.64
N TYR A 31 5.97 21.04 -4.65
CA TYR A 31 5.22 20.04 -3.90
C TYR A 31 5.50 20.04 -2.39
N SER A 32 6.42 20.90 -1.92
CA SER A 32 6.63 21.17 -0.49
C SER A 32 5.73 22.28 0.05
N ASP A 33 5.07 23.06 -0.82
CA ASP A 33 4.12 24.09 -0.41
C ASP A 33 2.80 23.45 0.08
N ILE A 34 2.49 23.68 1.35
CA ILE A 34 1.27 23.23 2.02
C ILE A 34 0.01 23.75 1.31
N LYS A 35 0.04 24.96 0.72
CA LYS A 35 -1.11 25.52 -0.01
C LYS A 35 -1.40 24.70 -1.25
N ILE A 36 -0.39 24.41 -2.06
CA ILE A 36 -0.50 23.55 -3.26
C ILE A 36 -0.98 22.16 -2.87
N LEU A 37 -0.40 21.56 -1.82
CA LEU A 37 -0.84 20.25 -1.33
C LEU A 37 -2.30 20.26 -0.84
N THR A 38 -2.75 21.36 -0.23
CA THR A 38 -4.13 21.52 0.21
C THR A 38 -5.08 21.62 -0.97
N GLU A 39 -4.75 22.43 -1.98
CA GLU A 39 -5.52 22.54 -3.22
C GLU A 39 -5.64 21.19 -3.95
N ILE A 40 -4.53 20.44 -4.03
CA ILE A 40 -4.50 19.10 -4.61
C ILE A 40 -5.39 18.14 -3.81
N GLY A 41 -5.29 18.16 -2.48
CA GLY A 41 -6.10 17.30 -1.62
C GLY A 41 -7.60 17.56 -1.79
N VAL A 42 -8.01 18.83 -1.77
CA VAL A 42 -9.41 19.23 -2.00
C VAL A 42 -9.87 18.85 -3.39
N LYS A 43 -9.07 19.11 -4.43
CA LYS A 43 -9.35 18.72 -5.82
C LYS A 43 -9.50 17.20 -5.97
N ALA A 44 -8.76 16.42 -5.20
CA ALA A 44 -8.86 14.96 -5.18
C ALA A 44 -10.11 14.43 -4.43
N GLY A 45 -10.84 15.29 -3.72
CA GLY A 45 -12.05 14.95 -2.96
C GLY A 45 -11.82 14.76 -1.46
N LEU A 46 -10.69 15.18 -0.91
CA LEU A 46 -10.46 15.18 0.54
C LEU A 46 -11.10 16.40 1.22
N ASP A 47 -11.48 16.24 2.47
CA ASP A 47 -12.02 17.33 3.28
C ASP A 47 -10.92 18.33 3.68
N ALA A 48 -11.20 19.62 3.49
CA ALA A 48 -10.24 20.68 3.77
C ALA A 48 -9.86 20.77 5.26
N THR A 49 -10.77 20.43 6.17
CA THR A 49 -10.49 20.43 7.61
C THR A 49 -9.63 19.24 8.03
N GLU A 50 -9.82 18.06 7.42
CA GLU A 50 -8.93 16.91 7.60
C GLU A 50 -7.51 17.22 7.11
N ILE A 51 -7.38 17.91 5.97
CA ILE A 51 -6.07 18.34 5.44
C ILE A 51 -5.42 19.40 6.34
N ALA A 52 -6.20 20.38 6.83
CA ALA A 52 -5.68 21.40 7.74
C ALA A 52 -5.17 20.77 9.04
N ARG A 53 -5.91 19.80 9.61
CA ARG A 53 -5.47 19.06 10.80
C ARG A 53 -4.21 18.26 10.53
N LEU A 54 -4.13 17.61 9.37
CA LEU A 54 -2.93 16.88 8.94
C LEU A 54 -1.70 17.78 8.99
N PHE A 55 -1.74 18.94 8.35
CA PHE A 55 -0.58 19.82 8.27
C PHE A 55 -0.28 20.59 9.57
N ALA A 56 -1.26 20.74 10.46
CA ALA A 56 -1.10 21.36 11.77
C ALA A 56 -0.54 20.41 12.86
N GLY A 57 -0.56 19.10 12.63
CA GLY A 57 -0.11 18.10 13.60
C GLY A 57 0.85 17.08 13.01
N ASP A 58 0.96 15.95 13.72
CA ASP A 58 1.91 14.87 13.43
C ASP A 58 1.24 13.62 12.83
N ASP A 59 -0.03 13.72 12.45
CA ASP A 59 -0.80 12.63 11.81
C ASP A 59 0.01 11.98 10.67
N PHE A 60 0.13 10.65 10.69
CA PHE A 60 0.85 9.82 9.71
C PHE A 60 2.39 9.93 9.68
N ILE A 61 3.05 10.66 10.60
CA ILE A 61 4.52 10.66 10.65
C ILE A 61 5.05 9.25 10.92
N ALA A 62 4.57 8.61 11.98
CA ALA A 62 5.01 7.26 12.37
C ALA A 62 4.76 6.22 11.26
N GLU A 63 3.61 6.29 10.58
CA GLU A 63 3.30 5.38 9.49
C GLU A 63 4.18 5.60 8.25
N VAL A 64 4.62 6.84 7.98
CA VAL A 64 5.57 7.11 6.91
C VAL A 64 6.97 6.61 7.27
N GLU A 65 7.40 6.80 8.52
CA GLU A 65 8.66 6.25 9.01
C GLU A 65 8.67 4.72 8.96
N GLN A 66 7.55 4.09 9.31
CA GLN A 66 7.39 2.64 9.23
C GLN A 66 7.49 2.13 7.79
N ASP A 67 6.87 2.79 6.81
CA ASP A 67 7.01 2.42 5.39
C ASP A 67 8.48 2.45 4.94
N VAL A 68 9.22 3.49 5.32
CA VAL A 68 10.64 3.65 4.99
C VAL A 68 11.48 2.57 5.66
N GLN A 69 11.22 2.29 6.94
CA GLN A 69 11.91 1.22 7.67
C GLN A 69 11.63 -0.16 7.06
N GLU A 70 10.39 -0.44 6.68
CA GLU A 70 10.03 -1.70 6.02
C GLU A 70 10.76 -1.85 4.67
N ALA A 71 10.79 -0.79 3.85
CA ALA A 71 11.53 -0.82 2.59
C ALA A 71 13.01 -1.14 2.83
N HIS A 72 13.66 -0.50 3.80
CA HIS A 72 15.05 -0.79 4.17
C HIS A 72 15.25 -2.23 4.66
N GLN A 73 14.36 -2.76 5.50
CA GLN A 73 14.43 -4.13 6.00
C GLN A 73 14.30 -5.17 4.89
N LEU A 74 13.55 -4.83 3.84
CA LEU A 74 13.41 -5.66 2.63
C LEU A 74 14.57 -5.46 1.64
N GLY A 75 15.56 -4.62 1.95
CA GLY A 75 16.67 -4.30 1.05
C GLY A 75 16.26 -3.45 -0.16
N ILE A 76 15.13 -2.74 -0.07
CA ILE A 76 14.62 -1.87 -1.14
C ILE A 76 15.21 -0.47 -0.92
N ASP A 77 16.08 -0.04 -1.83
CA ASP A 77 16.72 1.28 -1.82
C ASP A 77 16.37 2.13 -3.06
N THR A 78 15.62 1.55 -3.99
CA THR A 78 15.35 2.13 -5.31
C THR A 78 13.84 2.21 -5.57
N VAL A 79 13.39 3.29 -6.20
CA VAL A 79 11.98 3.48 -6.61
C VAL A 79 11.88 3.71 -8.14
N PRO A 80 10.78 3.28 -8.79
CA PRO A 80 9.68 2.50 -8.22
C PRO A 80 10.08 1.04 -7.98
N THR A 81 9.59 0.44 -6.89
CA THR A 81 9.73 -1.00 -6.63
C THR A 81 8.35 -1.59 -6.35
N PHE A 82 8.05 -2.73 -6.99
CA PHE A 82 6.80 -3.45 -6.86
C PHE A 82 7.07 -4.83 -6.27
N LEU A 83 6.49 -5.13 -5.11
CA LEU A 83 6.69 -6.38 -4.41
C LEU A 83 5.43 -7.26 -4.52
N PHE A 84 5.61 -8.50 -4.99
CA PHE A 84 4.56 -9.49 -5.18
C PHE A 84 4.75 -10.63 -4.18
N GLU A 85 3.73 -10.90 -3.35
CA GLU A 85 3.71 -11.97 -2.34
C GLU A 85 4.92 -11.98 -1.38
N ARG A 86 5.60 -10.83 -1.19
CA ARG A 86 6.88 -10.72 -0.47
C ARG A 86 7.97 -11.71 -0.94
N LYS A 87 7.88 -12.17 -2.20
CA LYS A 87 8.75 -13.20 -2.78
C LYS A 87 9.40 -12.79 -4.10
N GLN A 88 8.72 -11.95 -4.86
CA GLN A 88 9.18 -11.47 -6.16
C GLN A 88 9.10 -9.95 -6.16
N ALA A 89 10.08 -9.29 -6.77
CA ALA A 89 10.08 -7.84 -6.90
C ALA A 89 10.45 -7.42 -8.31
N ILE A 90 9.79 -6.37 -8.81
CA ILE A 90 10.21 -5.60 -9.98
C ILE A 90 10.81 -4.31 -9.46
N ILE A 91 12.06 -4.02 -9.80
CA ILE A 91 12.76 -2.79 -9.44
C ILE A 91 12.91 -1.97 -10.72
N GLY A 92 12.43 -0.72 -10.68
CA GLY A 92 12.48 0.20 -11.82
C GLY A 92 11.22 0.18 -12.68
N SER A 93 11.28 0.99 -13.75
CA SER A 93 10.19 1.14 -14.72
C SER A 93 10.36 0.14 -15.87
N GLU A 94 9.82 -1.06 -15.69
CA GLU A 94 9.89 -2.14 -16.67
C GLU A 94 8.74 -2.11 -17.70
N PRO A 95 8.89 -2.79 -18.86
CA PRO A 95 7.80 -2.97 -19.81
C PRO A 95 6.60 -3.72 -19.21
N VAL A 96 5.40 -3.44 -19.72
CA VAL A 96 4.15 -4.09 -19.29
C VAL A 96 4.23 -5.61 -19.30
N GLN A 97 4.96 -6.21 -20.25
CA GLN A 97 5.12 -7.66 -20.33
C GLN A 97 5.79 -8.24 -19.07
N VAL A 98 6.80 -7.57 -18.50
CA VAL A 98 7.48 -8.00 -17.27
C VAL A 98 6.52 -8.02 -16.09
N PHE A 99 5.64 -7.01 -16.00
CA PHE A 99 4.59 -6.97 -14.99
C PHE A 99 3.59 -8.12 -15.15
N LEU A 100 3.12 -8.38 -16.37
CA LEU A 100 2.18 -9.48 -16.64
C LEU A 100 2.78 -10.84 -16.29
N ASP A 101 4.02 -11.08 -16.69
CA ASP A 101 4.72 -12.35 -16.44
C ASP A 101 4.91 -12.57 -14.93
N THR A 102 5.34 -11.52 -14.21
CA THR A 102 5.55 -11.59 -12.76
C THR A 102 4.23 -11.79 -12.01
N LEU A 103 3.15 -11.10 -12.41
CA LEU A 103 1.82 -11.29 -11.82
C LEU A 103 1.31 -12.72 -12.01
N ASN A 104 1.44 -13.27 -13.22
CA ASN A 104 1.05 -14.64 -13.51
C ASN A 104 1.86 -15.65 -12.68
N GLN A 105 3.18 -15.44 -12.58
CA GLN A 105 4.05 -16.29 -11.77
C GLN A 105 3.71 -16.23 -10.28
N ALA A 106 3.49 -15.03 -9.74
CA ALA A 106 3.08 -14.82 -8.36
C ALA A 106 1.74 -15.51 -8.06
N TYR A 107 0.75 -15.35 -8.94
CA TYR A 107 -0.55 -15.99 -8.82
C TYR A 107 -0.46 -17.52 -8.83
N GLU A 108 0.28 -18.11 -9.77
CA GLU A 108 0.47 -19.56 -9.82
C GLU A 108 1.21 -20.10 -8.59
N SER A 109 2.20 -19.36 -8.07
CA SER A 109 2.88 -19.71 -6.83
C SER A 109 1.93 -19.67 -5.63
N TRP A 110 1.10 -18.63 -5.52
CA TRP A 110 0.09 -18.49 -4.47
C TRP A 110 -0.95 -19.61 -4.54
N LYS A 111 -1.45 -19.90 -5.75
CA LYS A 111 -2.44 -20.97 -5.99
C LYS A 111 -1.91 -22.33 -5.57
N LYS A 112 -0.67 -22.68 -5.91
CA LYS A 112 -0.04 -23.94 -5.48
C LYS A 112 0.08 -24.04 -3.96
N ALA A 113 0.55 -22.97 -3.30
CA ALA A 113 0.66 -22.94 -1.84
C ALA A 113 -0.71 -23.15 -1.15
N ASN A 114 -1.76 -22.52 -1.66
CA ASN A 114 -3.10 -22.63 -1.09
C ASN A 114 -3.87 -23.89 -1.51
N THR A 115 -3.56 -24.49 -2.66
CA THR A 115 -4.14 -25.79 -3.04
C THR A 115 -3.57 -26.91 -2.17
N THR A 116 -2.33 -26.76 -1.69
CA THR A 116 -1.70 -27.70 -0.74
C THR A 116 -2.41 -27.70 0.63
N LEU A 117 -3.08 -26.60 1.02
CA LEU A 117 -3.93 -26.55 2.23
C LEU A 117 -5.22 -27.39 2.09
N GLY A 118 -5.64 -27.73 0.87
CA GLY A 118 -6.81 -28.59 0.61
C GLY A 118 -6.58 -30.07 0.95
N ASN A 119 -5.33 -30.51 1.02
CA ASN A 119 -4.93 -31.88 1.39
C ASN A 119 -4.33 -31.93 2.81
N MET A 120 -4.82 -31.08 3.72
CA MET A 120 -4.41 -31.13 5.11
C MET A 120 -5.05 -32.35 5.78
N GLU A 121 -4.26 -33.34 6.20
CA GLU A 121 -4.73 -34.36 7.14
C GLU A 121 -5.01 -33.68 8.49
N VAL A 122 -6.28 -33.32 8.71
CA VAL A 122 -6.70 -32.67 9.95
C VAL A 122 -6.91 -33.76 11.01
N LYS A 123 -5.95 -33.90 11.93
CA LYS A 123 -6.19 -34.63 13.19
C LYS A 123 -6.96 -33.73 14.15
N LYS A 124 -8.29 -33.85 14.16
CA LYS A 124 -9.14 -33.15 15.12
C LYS A 124 -9.06 -33.81 16.50
N GLY A 125 -8.64 -33.02 17.50
CA GLY A 125 -8.84 -33.32 18.91
C GLY A 125 -10.10 -32.61 19.43
N LYS A 126 -10.42 -32.85 20.71
CA LYS A 126 -11.48 -32.12 21.42
C LYS A 126 -11.24 -30.61 21.31
N SER A 127 -12.24 -29.87 20.84
CA SER A 127 -12.13 -28.44 20.56
C SER A 127 -13.39 -27.69 20.99
N CYS A 128 -13.26 -26.38 21.18
CA CYS A 128 -14.38 -25.50 21.44
C CYS A 128 -14.64 -24.65 20.20
N ASN A 129 -15.90 -24.59 19.80
CA ASN A 129 -16.35 -23.73 18.71
C ASN A 129 -16.53 -22.29 19.20
N ALA A 130 -16.59 -21.35 18.25
CA ALA A 130 -16.80 -19.92 18.52
C ALA A 130 -18.16 -19.60 19.16
N ASP A 131 -19.10 -20.55 19.16
CA ASP A 131 -20.38 -20.47 19.84
C ASP A 131 -20.31 -20.88 21.33
N GLY A 132 -19.12 -21.27 21.81
CA GLY A 132 -18.89 -21.70 23.18
C GLY A 132 -19.16 -23.19 23.44
N THR A 133 -19.52 -23.97 22.42
CA THR A 133 -19.73 -25.41 22.56
C THR A 133 -18.40 -26.15 22.47
N CYS A 134 -18.06 -26.91 23.50
CA CYS A 134 -16.84 -27.73 23.55
C CYS A 134 -17.17 -29.21 23.39
N GLU A 135 -16.41 -29.90 22.54
CA GLU A 135 -16.42 -31.37 22.45
C GLU A 135 -15.67 -31.94 23.68
N ILE A 136 -16.38 -32.67 24.54
CA ILE A 136 -15.86 -33.25 25.81
C ILE A 136 -15.51 -34.72 25.65
#